data_AF-A0A0D0CHC5-F1
#
_entry.id   AF-A0A0D0CHC5-F1
#
_cell.length_a   1.000
_cell.length_b   1.000
_cell.length_c   1.000
_cell.angle_alpha   90.00
_cell.angle_beta   90.00
_cell.angle_gamma   90.00
#
_symmetry.space_group_name_H-M   'P 1'
#
loop_
_entity.id
_entity.type
_entity.pdbx_description
1 polymer ?
#
loop_
_entity_poly.entity_id
_entity_poly.type
_entity_poly.pdbx_seq_one_letter_code
_entity_poly.pdbx_strand_id
1 'polypeptide(L)'
;HVPKPESIWNNVQLYPKMFPWLFPFGLGGIGSSSLSSSKLLDQMHKRLLMMYHNKQFQLDMSFAFVAFSHEQIKASTMQAFLLANTKNFDNISTRLLTVDQSILKQLALHMAAGEFVKPLNDSEQQCFLLL
;
A
#
# COMPACT_ATOMS: atom_id res chain seq x y z
N HIS A 1 -16.94 18.37 12.76
CA HIS A 1 -16.27 17.27 12.04
C HIS A 1 -17.30 16.51 11.22
N VAL A 2 -16.98 16.16 9.97
CA VAL A 2 -17.84 15.32 9.11
C VAL A 2 -17.80 13.88 9.66
N PRO A 3 -18.93 13.18 9.81
CA PRO A 3 -18.98 11.86 10.45
C PRO A 3 -18.25 10.75 9.66
N LYS A 4 -18.02 10.97 8.36
CA LYS A 4 -17.30 10.04 7.49
C LYS A 4 -15.95 10.65 7.09
N PRO A 5 -14.82 10.00 7.41
CA PRO A 5 -13.52 10.48 6.95
C PRO A 5 -13.47 10.45 5.42
N GLU A 6 -12.87 11.48 4.80
CA GLU A 6 -12.68 11.48 3.35
C GLU A 6 -11.67 10.42 2.94
N SER A 7 -11.98 9.73 1.83
CA SER A 7 -11.04 8.77 1.25
C SER A 7 -9.79 9.50 0.76
N ILE A 8 -8.63 8.96 1.14
CA ILE A 8 -7.33 9.37 0.59
C ILE A 8 -7.12 8.83 -0.83
N TRP A 9 -7.85 7.78 -1.19
CA TRP A 9 -7.76 7.08 -2.47
C TRP A 9 -8.74 7.68 -3.48
N ASN A 10 -8.25 7.92 -4.69
CA ASN A 10 -9.03 8.41 -5.83
C ASN A 10 -9.86 9.67 -5.53
N ASN A 11 -9.35 10.55 -4.67
CA ASN A 11 -10.02 11.81 -4.28
C ASN A 11 -9.22 13.01 -4.76
N VAL A 12 -9.56 13.46 -5.96
CA VAL A 12 -8.95 14.61 -6.64
C VAL A 12 -9.09 15.91 -5.85
N GLN A 13 -10.17 16.03 -5.07
CA GLN A 13 -10.53 17.24 -4.34
C GLN A 13 -9.87 17.31 -2.96
N LEU A 14 -9.16 16.27 -2.52
CA LEU A 14 -8.56 16.22 -1.19
C LEU A 14 -7.51 17.33 -0.98
N TYR A 15 -6.54 17.43 -1.87
CA TYR A 15 -5.49 18.46 -1.77
C TYR A 15 -6.01 19.89 -1.92
N PRO A 16 -6.91 20.20 -2.89
CA PRO A 16 -7.57 21.50 -2.96
C PRO A 16 -8.30 21.89 -1.66
N LYS A 17 -8.95 20.92 -0.99
CA LYS A 17 -9.63 21.16 0.30
C LYS A 17 -8.65 21.36 1.46
N MET A 18 -7.54 20.63 1.48
CA MET A 18 -6.53 20.73 2.54
C MET A 18 -5.69 22.00 2.46
N PHE A 19 -5.43 22.48 1.25
CA PHE A 19 -4.53 23.62 0.99
C PHE A 19 -5.18 24.68 0.09
N PRO A 20 -6.30 25.30 0.52
CA PRO A 20 -7.01 26.29 -0.30
C PRO A 20 -6.16 27.52 -0.65
N TRP A 21 -5.06 27.77 0.08
CA TRP A 21 -4.12 28.88 -0.17
C TRP A 21 -2.96 28.54 -1.12
N LEU A 22 -2.72 27.26 -1.40
CA LEU A 22 -1.73 26.82 -2.39
C LEU A 22 -2.36 26.65 -3.78
N PHE A 23 -3.69 26.63 -3.83
CA PHE A 23 -4.52 26.61 -5.05
C PHE A 23 -4.91 28.06 -5.43
N PRO A 24 -4.98 28.48 -6.72
CA PRO A 24 -5.36 27.69 -7.90
C PRO A 24 -4.57 27.99 -9.20
N PHE A 25 -4.40 26.99 -10.08
CA PHE A 25 -4.35 27.20 -11.54
C PHE A 25 -4.96 26.02 -12.32
N GLY A 26 -6.24 25.71 -12.06
CA GLY A 26 -7.18 25.01 -12.95
C GLY A 26 -6.89 23.55 -13.37
N LEU A 27 -7.86 22.65 -13.12
CA LEU A 27 -7.96 21.26 -13.63
C LEU A 27 -6.68 20.39 -13.45
N GLY A 28 -6.64 19.55 -12.41
CA GLY A 28 -5.51 18.65 -12.21
C GLY A 28 -5.07 18.50 -10.76
N GLY A 29 -5.95 18.17 -9.81
CA GLY A 29 -5.47 17.72 -8.49
C GLY A 29 -4.59 16.46 -8.60
N ILE A 30 -3.82 16.14 -7.56
CA ILE A 30 -3.12 14.85 -7.50
C ILE A 30 -4.19 13.73 -7.56
N GLY A 31 -4.11 12.85 -8.57
CA GLY A 31 -5.13 11.85 -8.88
C GLY A 31 -6.21 12.27 -9.90
N SER A 32 -6.13 13.46 -10.51
CA SER A 32 -7.20 14.06 -11.35
C SER A 32 -7.40 13.47 -12.74
N SER A 33 -6.49 12.70 -13.29
CA SER A 33 -6.59 12.25 -14.68
C SER A 33 -7.02 10.79 -14.77
N SER A 34 -7.77 10.46 -15.82
CA SER A 34 -7.97 9.08 -16.28
C SER A 34 -6.63 8.35 -16.57
N LEU A 35 -5.52 9.11 -16.70
CA LEU A 35 -4.14 8.62 -16.79
C LEU A 35 -3.44 8.36 -15.43
N SER A 36 -4.00 8.80 -14.29
CA SER A 36 -3.38 8.70 -12.95
C SER A 36 -3.40 7.29 -12.36
N SER A 37 -3.79 6.30 -13.15
CA SER A 37 -3.78 4.87 -12.79
C SER A 37 -2.36 4.35 -12.47
N SER A 38 -1.31 5.09 -12.82
CA SER A 38 0.08 4.71 -12.54
C SER A 38 0.70 5.56 -11.41
N LYS A 39 1.34 4.87 -10.45
CA LYS A 39 2.10 5.47 -9.33
C LYS A 39 3.17 6.47 -9.80
N LEU A 40 3.74 6.23 -10.98
CA LEU A 40 4.70 7.11 -11.65
C LEU A 40 4.10 8.50 -11.94
N LEU A 41 2.82 8.56 -12.35
CA LEU A 41 2.16 9.82 -12.68
C LEU A 41 1.94 10.69 -11.43
N ASP A 42 1.52 10.09 -10.32
CA ASP A 42 1.32 10.79 -9.04
C ASP A 42 2.64 11.41 -8.53
N GLN A 43 3.75 10.68 -8.63
CA GLN A 43 5.08 11.17 -8.23
C GLN A 43 5.56 12.31 -9.13
N MET A 44 5.40 12.17 -10.45
CA MET A 44 5.73 13.22 -11.40
C MET A 44 4.91 14.49 -11.16
N HIS A 45 3.62 14.33 -10.83
CA HIS A 45 2.75 15.45 -10.51
C HIS A 45 3.21 16.20 -9.26
N LYS A 46 3.51 15.48 -8.16
CA LYS A 46 4.06 16.11 -6.95
C LYS A 46 5.37 16.85 -7.24
N ARG A 47 6.25 16.24 -8.04
CA ARG A 47 7.50 16.88 -8.47
C ARG A 47 7.25 18.15 -9.28
N LEU A 48 6.28 18.14 -10.20
CA LEU A 48 5.88 19.31 -10.97
C LEU A 48 5.39 20.45 -10.05
N LEU A 49 4.58 20.12 -9.04
CA LEU A 49 4.09 21.10 -8.06
C LEU A 49 5.24 21.70 -7.24
N MET A 50 6.20 20.88 -6.80
CA MET A 50 7.39 21.34 -6.07
C MET A 50 8.34 22.19 -6.95
N MET A 51 8.39 21.91 -8.25
CA MET A 51 9.21 22.64 -9.22
C MET A 51 8.46 23.80 -9.89
N TYR A 52 7.22 24.07 -9.50
CA TYR A 52 6.41 25.12 -10.10
C TYR A 52 7.08 26.49 -9.97
N HIS A 53 6.77 27.39 -10.90
CA HIS A 53 7.37 28.73 -10.95
C HIS A 53 7.16 29.48 -9.63
N ASN A 54 5.95 29.39 -9.08
CA ASN A 54 5.64 29.89 -7.75
C ASN A 54 6.05 28.85 -6.69
N LYS A 55 6.98 29.23 -5.81
CA LYS A 55 7.60 28.36 -4.79
C LYS A 55 6.71 28.07 -3.58
N GLN A 56 5.46 28.51 -3.56
CA GLN A 56 4.52 28.27 -2.47
C GLN A 56 4.43 26.79 -2.06
N PHE A 57 4.35 25.86 -3.02
CA PHE A 57 4.35 24.42 -2.74
C PHE A 57 5.67 23.91 -2.14
N GLN A 58 6.80 24.52 -2.51
CA GLN A 58 8.12 24.15 -2.00
C GLN A 58 8.37 24.71 -0.59
N LEU A 59 7.86 25.91 -0.31
CA LEU A 59 8.06 26.63 0.95
C LEU A 59 7.06 26.20 2.03
N ASP A 60 5.89 25.69 1.64
CA ASP A 60 4.91 25.17 2.58
C ASP A 60 5.36 23.79 3.12
N MET A 61 5.89 23.81 4.34
CA MET A 61 6.36 22.60 5.03
C MET A 61 5.23 21.58 5.25
N SER A 62 3.99 22.04 5.41
CA SER A 62 2.83 21.17 5.62
C SER A 62 2.49 20.42 4.34
N PHE A 63 2.55 21.09 3.18
CA PHE A 63 2.33 20.46 1.89
C PHE A 63 3.32 19.35 1.62
N ALA A 64 4.63 19.62 1.76
CA ALA A 64 5.66 18.62 1.53
C ALA A 64 5.45 17.40 2.44
N PHE A 65 5.27 17.63 3.75
CA PHE A 65 5.03 16.57 4.71
C PHE A 65 3.81 15.71 4.33
N VAL A 66 2.65 16.33 4.13
CA VAL A 66 1.41 15.63 3.78
C VAL A 66 1.54 14.88 2.45
N ALA A 67 2.16 15.49 1.43
CA ALA A 67 2.33 14.87 0.11
C ALA A 67 3.21 13.62 0.16
N PHE A 68 4.29 13.64 0.95
CA PHE A 68 5.17 12.48 1.15
C PHE A 68 4.53 11.42 2.05
N SER A 69 3.91 11.81 3.16
CA SER A 69 3.19 10.86 4.03
C SER A 69 2.10 10.12 3.26
N HIS A 70 1.32 10.84 2.46
CA HIS A 70 0.31 10.23 1.62
C HIS A 70 0.94 9.30 0.57
N GLU A 71 2.12 9.61 0.05
CA GLU A 71 2.84 8.68 -0.84
C GLU A 71 3.21 7.36 -0.16
N GLN A 72 3.75 7.44 1.05
CA GLN A 72 4.19 6.28 1.81
C GLN A 72 3.02 5.39 2.19
N ILE A 73 1.93 6.00 2.68
CA ILE A 73 0.67 5.28 2.96
C ILE A 73 0.18 4.61 1.68
N LYS A 74 0.16 5.35 0.55
CA LYS A 74 -0.25 4.78 -0.73
C LYS A 74 0.59 3.57 -1.12
N ALA A 75 1.91 3.67 -1.01
CA ALA A 75 2.83 2.59 -1.36
C ALA A 75 2.68 1.35 -0.47
N SER A 76 2.57 1.54 0.85
CA SER A 76 2.44 0.46 1.83
C SER A 76 1.13 -0.29 1.68
N THR A 77 0.01 0.44 1.59
CA THR A 77 -1.32 -0.19 1.47
C THR A 77 -1.51 -0.83 0.10
N MET A 78 -0.91 -0.29 -0.98
CA MET A 78 -1.03 -0.91 -2.30
C MET A 78 -0.36 -2.29 -2.38
N GLN A 79 0.76 -2.51 -1.68
CA GLN A 79 1.36 -3.85 -1.60
C GLN A 79 0.44 -4.84 -0.86
N ALA A 80 -0.11 -4.42 0.28
CA ALA A 80 -1.07 -5.24 1.01
C ALA A 80 -2.33 -5.55 0.18
N PHE A 81 -2.86 -4.55 -0.53
CA PHE A 81 -4.00 -4.73 -1.43
C PHE A 81 -3.68 -5.69 -2.58
N LEU A 82 -2.52 -5.55 -3.23
CA LEU A 82 -2.10 -6.45 -4.30
C LEU A 82 -1.93 -7.89 -3.79
N LEU A 83 -1.36 -8.08 -2.59
CA LEU A 83 -1.26 -9.38 -1.94
C LEU A 83 -2.65 -10.00 -1.68
N ALA A 84 -3.57 -9.22 -1.13
CA ALA A 84 -4.95 -9.64 -0.86
C ALA A 84 -5.75 -9.93 -2.13
N ASN A 85 -5.47 -9.21 -3.22
CA ASN A 85 -6.17 -9.35 -4.50
C ASN A 85 -5.46 -10.34 -5.45
N THR A 86 -4.46 -11.08 -4.96
CA THR A 86 -3.87 -12.17 -5.76
C THR A 86 -4.87 -13.31 -5.89
N LYS A 87 -4.90 -13.96 -7.06
CA LYS A 87 -5.75 -15.14 -7.31
C LYS A 87 -5.51 -16.29 -6.32
N ASN A 88 -4.35 -16.29 -5.66
CA ASN A 88 -3.96 -17.29 -4.69
C ASN A 88 -4.32 -16.89 -3.26
N PHE A 89 -4.81 -15.68 -3.00
CA PHE A 89 -5.11 -15.23 -1.64
C PHE A 89 -6.15 -16.10 -0.94
N ASP A 90 -7.26 -16.43 -1.61
CA ASP A 90 -8.27 -17.33 -1.05
C ASP A 90 -7.70 -18.73 -0.78
N ASN A 91 -6.85 -19.22 -1.67
CA ASN A 91 -6.19 -20.52 -1.50
C ASN A 91 -5.21 -20.50 -0.32
N ILE A 92 -4.37 -19.48 -0.22
CA ILE A 92 -3.37 -19.32 0.86
C ILE A 92 -4.07 -19.08 2.20
N SER A 93 -5.08 -18.21 2.26
CA SER A 93 -5.84 -17.93 3.49
C SER A 93 -6.63 -19.16 3.96
N THR A 94 -7.28 -19.88 3.05
CA THR A 94 -7.95 -21.15 3.40
C THR A 94 -6.95 -22.15 3.95
N ARG A 95 -5.80 -22.32 3.29
CA ARG A 95 -4.76 -23.26 3.73
C ARG A 95 -4.16 -22.88 5.08
N LEU A 96 -3.92 -21.59 5.32
CA LEU A 96 -3.46 -21.07 6.59
C LEU A 96 -4.45 -21.37 7.73
N LEU A 97 -5.75 -21.29 7.45
CA LEU A 97 -6.82 -21.56 8.42
C LEU A 97 -7.08 -23.05 8.65
N THR A 98 -6.78 -23.91 7.67
CA THR A 98 -7.01 -25.36 7.75
C THR A 98 -5.80 -26.16 8.23
N VAL A 99 -4.59 -25.58 8.19
CA VAL A 99 -3.37 -26.25 8.61
C VAL A 99 -3.34 -26.47 10.13
N ASP A 100 -2.84 -27.63 10.53
CA ASP A 100 -2.61 -27.95 11.94
C ASP A 100 -1.46 -27.08 12.49
N GLN A 101 -1.83 -26.15 13.38
CA GLN A 101 -0.90 -25.19 13.99
C GLN A 101 0.19 -25.85 14.83
N SER A 102 -0.06 -27.06 15.35
CA SER A 102 0.93 -27.79 16.17
C SER A 102 2.07 -28.33 15.29
N ILE A 103 1.73 -28.90 14.14
CA ILE A 103 2.66 -29.42 13.14
C ILE A 103 3.47 -28.29 12.52
N LEU A 104 2.81 -27.17 12.15
CA LEU A 104 3.47 -26.00 11.59
C LEU A 104 4.53 -25.42 12.55
N LYS A 105 4.20 -25.35 13.85
CA LYS A 105 5.12 -24.86 14.88
C LYS A 105 6.32 -25.79 15.08
N GLN A 106 6.11 -27.10 15.07
CA GLN A 106 7.19 -28.09 15.15
C GLN A 106 8.12 -27.96 13.93
N LEU A 107 7.58 -27.91 12.73
CA LEU A 107 8.34 -27.71 11.48
C LEU A 107 9.17 -26.43 11.50
N ALA A 108 8.57 -25.31 11.90
CA ALA A 108 9.28 -24.04 12.00
C ALA A 108 10.45 -24.08 13.00
N LEU A 109 10.29 -24.80 14.12
CA LEU A 109 11.35 -24.99 15.11
C LEU A 109 12.49 -25.88 14.58
N HIS A 110 12.16 -26.98 13.89
CA HIS A 110 13.17 -27.84 13.27
C HIS A 110 13.95 -27.11 12.16
N MET A 111 13.27 -26.32 11.32
CA MET A 111 13.94 -25.50 10.30
C MET A 111 14.81 -24.40 10.91
N ALA A 112 14.35 -23.75 12.00
CA ALA A 112 15.16 -22.77 12.72
C ALA A 112 16.39 -23.38 13.40
N ALA A 113 16.32 -24.66 13.78
CA ALA A 113 17.46 -25.43 14.30
C ALA A 113 18.43 -25.91 13.20
N GLY A 114 18.12 -25.67 11.92
CA GLY A 114 18.96 -26.04 10.77
C GLY A 114 18.81 -27.50 10.33
N GLU A 115 17.79 -28.21 10.80
CA GLU A 115 17.54 -29.60 10.43
C GLU A 115 16.85 -29.70 9.05
N PHE A 116 17.28 -30.68 8.24
CA PHE A 116 16.70 -30.91 6.93
C PHE A 116 15.42 -31.73 7.07
N VAL A 117 14.28 -31.05 7.20
CA VAL A 117 12.98 -31.71 7.33
C VAL A 117 12.46 -32.06 5.93
N LYS A 118 12.17 -33.36 5.70
CA LYS A 118 11.51 -33.82 4.48
C LYS A 118 10.06 -34.17 4.84
N PRO A 119 9.04 -33.57 4.20
CA PRO A 119 7.66 -33.86 4.56
C PRO A 119 7.32 -35.31 4.20
N LEU A 120 6.85 -36.06 5.19
CA LEU A 120 6.46 -37.47 5.05
C LEU A 120 4.94 -37.62 4.95
N ASN A 121 4.19 -36.75 5.63
CA ASN A 121 2.74 -36.81 5.71
C ASN A 121 2.05 -35.70 4.88
N ASP A 122 0.83 -35.96 4.41
CA ASP A 122 0.05 -34.99 3.65
C ASP A 122 -0.16 -33.67 4.41
N SER A 123 -0.38 -33.72 5.73
CA SER A 123 -0.48 -32.54 6.59
C SER A 123 0.81 -31.71 6.66
N GLU A 124 1.98 -32.36 6.63
CA GLU A 124 3.29 -31.69 6.62
C GLU A 124 3.59 -31.09 5.24
N GLN A 125 3.20 -31.76 4.15
CA GLN A 125 3.31 -31.21 2.80
C GLN A 125 2.49 -29.92 2.65
N GLN A 126 1.29 -29.88 3.24
CA GLN A 126 0.47 -28.67 3.23
C GLN A 126 1.13 -27.53 4.03
N CYS A 127 1.78 -27.83 5.16
CA CYS A 127 2.55 -26.84 5.94
C CYS A 127 3.79 -26.34 5.20
N PHE A 128 4.51 -27.23 4.50
CA PHE A 128 5.70 -26.88 3.71
C PHE A 128 5.43 -25.97 2.53
N LEU A 129 4.21 -25.98 2.02
CA LEU A 129 3.79 -25.08 0.94
C LEU A 129 3.44 -23.67 1.44
N LEU A 130 3.45 -23.45 2.77
CA LEU A 130 3.26 -22.15 3.43
C LEU A 130 4.55 -21.57 4.04
N LEU A 131 5.56 -22.42 4.27
CA LEU A 131 6.88 -22.08 4.85
C LEU A 131 7.93 -21.86 3.75
#